data_AF-K9PIH4-F1
#
_entry.id   AF-K9PIH4-F1
#
_cell.length_a   1.000
_cell.length_b   1.000
_cell.length_c   1.000
_cell.angle_alpha   90.00
_cell.angle_beta   90.00
_cell.angle_gamma   90.00
#
_symmetry.space_group_name_H-M   'P 1'
#
loop_
_entity.id
_entity.type
_entity.pdbx_description
1 polymer ?
#
loop_
_entity_poly.entity_id
_entity_poly.type
_entity_poly.pdbx_seq_one_letter_code
_entity_poly.pdbx_strand_id
1 'polypeptide(L)'
;MTDNLSIFETALAIRPHLSQLLGTEAGEEMRQQLDQLLQQVQSGESIENSIWDLLTETRATRNWVTQFQQTNATQKGFNPLAGDMSDISAHEFKCPQCDYTWSRDRIGRPTPQCPIHNVPLEPV
;
A
#
# COMPACT_ATOMS: atom_id res chain seq x y z
N MET A 1 9.36 -6.37 -17.75
CA MET A 1 9.84 -5.03 -17.40
C MET A 1 9.42 -4.78 -15.98
N THR A 2 10.35 -4.86 -15.03
CA THR A 2 10.07 -4.55 -13.63
C THR A 2 9.88 -3.04 -13.58
N ASP A 3 8.69 -2.61 -13.20
CA ASP A 3 8.33 -1.21 -13.18
C ASP A 3 9.20 -0.48 -12.15
N ASN A 4 9.88 0.59 -12.57
CA ASN A 4 10.77 1.40 -11.73
C ASN A 4 10.09 1.77 -10.40
N LEU A 5 8.79 2.12 -10.47
CA LEU A 5 7.98 2.46 -9.31
C LEU A 5 7.89 1.29 -8.32
N SER A 6 7.78 0.06 -8.81
CA SER A 6 7.63 -1.13 -7.95
C SER A 6 8.88 -1.43 -7.13
N ILE A 7 10.08 -1.09 -7.61
CA ILE A 7 11.33 -1.27 -6.86
C ILE A 7 11.38 -0.29 -5.69
N PHE A 8 11.02 0.98 -5.93
CA PHE A 8 10.99 2.00 -4.88
C PHE A 8 9.91 1.75 -3.83
N GLU A 9 8.71 1.35 -4.26
CA GLU A 9 7.64 0.96 -3.33
C GLU A 9 8.08 -0.21 -2.44
N THR A 10 8.74 -1.20 -3.03
CA THR A 10 9.28 -2.35 -2.27
C THR A 10 10.35 -1.91 -1.28
N ALA A 11 11.26 -1.02 -1.68
CA ALA A 11 12.32 -0.47 -0.84
C ALA A 11 11.77 0.35 0.34
N LEU A 12 10.73 1.14 0.12
CA LEU A 12 10.04 1.88 1.18
C LEU A 12 9.26 0.95 2.11
N ALA A 13 8.58 -0.06 1.55
CA ALA A 13 7.76 -0.99 2.30
C ALA A 13 8.58 -1.92 3.20
N ILE A 14 9.77 -2.35 2.78
CA ILE A 14 10.63 -3.22 3.61
C ILE A 14 11.33 -2.45 4.73
N ARG A 15 11.51 -1.14 4.59
CA ARG A 15 12.25 -0.26 5.51
C ARG A 15 11.87 -0.43 7.00
N PRO A 16 10.58 -0.48 7.40
CA PRO A 16 10.19 -0.78 8.80
C PRO A 16 10.38 -2.25 9.21
N HIS A 17 10.47 -3.18 8.25
CA HIS A 17 10.64 -4.61 8.51
C HIS A 17 12.10 -5.05 8.63
N LEU A 18 13.06 -4.25 8.14
CA LEU A 18 14.49 -4.58 8.19
C LEU A 18 14.99 -4.88 9.61
N SER A 19 14.61 -4.07 10.59
CA SER A 19 14.99 -4.27 12.00
C SER A 19 14.43 -5.58 12.59
N GLN A 20 13.28 -6.04 12.08
CA GLN A 20 12.67 -7.32 12.48
C GLN A 20 13.30 -8.52 11.75
N LEU A 21 13.76 -8.33 10.52
CA LEU A 21 14.32 -9.40 9.68
C LEU A 21 15.79 -9.70 9.96
N LEU A 22 16.59 -8.66 10.25
CA LEU A 22 18.06 -8.75 10.38
C LEU A 22 18.53 -8.53 11.83
N GLY A 23 17.64 -8.10 12.71
CA GLY A 23 17.99 -7.60 14.04
C GLY A 23 18.23 -6.08 14.03
N THR A 24 18.28 -5.48 15.22
CA THR A 24 18.28 -4.01 15.37
C THR A 24 19.50 -3.33 14.77
N GLU A 25 20.69 -3.91 14.92
CA GLU A 25 21.95 -3.31 14.46
C GLU A 25 22.11 -3.45 12.94
N ALA A 26 22.14 -4.68 12.42
CA ALA A 26 22.24 -4.95 10.98
C ALA A 26 21.05 -4.38 10.18
N GLY A 27 19.86 -4.34 10.79
CA GLY A 27 18.68 -3.72 10.19
C GLY A 27 18.81 -2.21 10.03
N GLU A 28 19.37 -1.50 11.02
CA GLU A 28 19.59 -0.05 10.93
C GLU A 28 20.68 0.29 9.90
N GLU A 29 21.76 -0.49 9.83
CA GLU A 29 22.82 -0.32 8.83
C GLU A 29 22.28 -0.46 7.40
N MET A 30 21.48 -1.51 7.13
CA MET A 30 20.85 -1.67 5.81
C MET A 30 19.84 -0.55 5.52
N ARG A 31 19.14 -0.06 6.55
CA ARG A 31 18.17 1.04 6.41
C ARG A 31 18.84 2.36 6.06
N GLN A 32 19.99 2.66 6.66
CA GLN A 32 20.81 3.83 6.35
C GLN A 32 21.32 3.78 4.90
N GLN A 33 21.80 2.62 4.45
CA GLN A 33 22.24 2.42 3.06
C GLN A 33 21.09 2.60 2.07
N LEU A 34 19.91 2.08 2.40
CA LEU A 34 18.70 2.30 1.60
C LEU A 34 18.32 3.79 1.52
N ASP A 35 18.44 4.53 2.63
CA ASP A 35 18.15 5.97 2.65
C ASP A 35 19.10 6.77 1.76
N GLN A 36 20.40 6.46 1.81
CA GLN A 36 21.40 7.08 0.95
C GLN A 36 21.10 6.85 -0.53
N LEU A 37 20.73 5.61 -0.89
CA LEU A 37 20.30 5.30 -2.25
C LEU A 37 19.04 6.10 -2.58
N LEU A 38 17.99 6.07 -1.76
CA LEU A 38 16.75 6.81 -2.02
C LEU A 38 16.96 8.34 -2.21
N GLN A 39 17.97 8.94 -1.54
CA GLN A 39 18.34 10.34 -1.77
C GLN A 39 18.96 10.58 -3.15
N GLN A 40 19.72 9.64 -3.70
CA GLN A 40 20.33 9.74 -5.04
C GLN A 40 19.30 9.64 -6.18
N VAL A 41 18.12 9.06 -5.93
CA VAL A 41 17.01 9.00 -6.91
C VAL A 41 16.58 10.40 -7.32
N GLN A 42 16.57 11.35 -6.37
CA GLN A 42 16.18 12.73 -6.63
C GLN A 42 17.14 13.45 -7.59
N SER A 43 18.38 12.94 -7.72
CA SER A 43 19.39 13.42 -8.66
C SER A 43 19.24 12.83 -10.07
N GLY A 44 18.30 11.89 -10.28
CA GLY A 44 18.03 11.28 -11.59
C GLY A 44 18.98 10.15 -11.98
N GLU A 45 19.74 9.60 -11.04
CA GLU A 45 20.66 8.49 -11.29
C GLU A 45 19.93 7.14 -11.21
N SER A 46 20.21 6.23 -12.16
CA SER A 46 19.60 4.88 -12.21
C SER A 46 20.19 3.96 -11.14
N ILE A 47 19.75 4.14 -9.90
CA ILE A 47 20.16 3.33 -8.73
C ILE A 47 19.23 2.14 -8.44
N GLU A 48 18.23 1.92 -9.28
CA GLU A 48 17.24 0.84 -9.18
C GLU A 48 17.92 -0.53 -9.02
N ASN A 49 18.95 -0.77 -9.82
CA ASN A 49 19.73 -2.00 -9.79
C ASN A 49 20.50 -2.14 -8.47
N SER A 50 21.04 -1.04 -7.94
CA SER A 50 21.75 -1.03 -6.65
C SER A 50 20.81 -1.30 -5.48
N ILE A 51 19.61 -0.73 -5.49
CA ILE A 51 18.57 -1.03 -4.49
C ILE A 51 18.18 -2.50 -4.58
N TRP A 52 17.98 -3.01 -5.80
CA TRP A 52 17.61 -4.40 -6.00
C TRP A 52 18.69 -5.38 -5.54
N ASP A 53 19.96 -5.06 -5.83
CA ASP A 53 21.11 -5.85 -5.40
C ASP A 53 21.19 -5.89 -3.87
N LEU A 54 21.08 -4.73 -3.20
CA LEU A 54 21.06 -4.62 -1.74
C LEU A 54 19.91 -5.42 -1.11
N LEU A 55 18.70 -5.34 -1.68
CA LEU A 55 17.54 -6.09 -1.20
C LEU A 55 17.65 -7.59 -1.43
N THR A 56 18.38 -8.02 -2.46
CA THR A 56 18.56 -9.44 -2.78
C THR A 56 19.82 -10.05 -2.20
N GLU A 57 20.73 -9.24 -1.63
CA GLU A 57 21.96 -9.66 -0.96
C GLU A 57 21.66 -10.60 0.23
N THR A 58 20.63 -10.27 1.03
CA THR A 58 20.26 -11.09 2.18
C THR A 58 19.09 -12.03 1.87
N ARG A 59 19.16 -13.28 2.34
CA ARG A 59 18.08 -14.27 2.15
C ARG A 59 16.76 -13.83 2.82
N ALA A 60 16.83 -13.19 3.97
CA ALA A 60 15.65 -12.73 4.72
C ALA A 60 14.87 -11.66 3.95
N THR A 61 15.58 -10.67 3.41
CA THR A 61 15.00 -9.60 2.59
C THR A 61 14.50 -10.13 1.24
N ARG A 62 15.24 -11.04 0.59
CA ARG A 62 14.79 -11.70 -0.66
C ARG A 62 13.47 -12.46 -0.48
N ASN A 63 13.32 -13.19 0.63
CA ASN A 63 12.09 -13.92 0.93
C ASN A 63 10.92 -12.94 1.13
N TRP A 64 11.16 -11.87 1.91
CA TRP A 64 10.18 -10.82 2.13
C TRP A 64 9.75 -10.14 0.81
N VAL A 65 10.70 -9.77 -0.05
CA VAL A 65 10.44 -9.15 -1.37
C VAL A 65 9.63 -10.08 -2.28
N THR A 66 9.89 -11.39 -2.22
CA THR A 66 9.13 -12.39 -2.97
C THR A 66 7.69 -12.48 -2.47
N GLN A 67 7.49 -12.55 -1.15
CA GLN A 67 6.18 -12.54 -0.49
C GLN A 67 5.40 -11.25 -0.78
N PHE A 68 6.08 -10.11 -0.72
CA PHE A 68 5.49 -8.80 -1.01
C PHE A 68 5.02 -8.71 -2.47
N GLN A 69 5.87 -9.12 -3.42
CA GLN A 69 5.48 -9.18 -4.84
C GLN A 69 4.35 -10.17 -5.11
N GLN A 70 4.33 -11.33 -4.46
CA GLN A 70 3.21 -12.28 -4.59
C GLN A 70 1.91 -11.65 -4.10
N THR A 71 1.93 -10.98 -2.94
CA THR A 71 0.76 -10.29 -2.38
C THR A 71 0.30 -9.14 -3.28
N ASN A 72 1.24 -8.33 -3.78
CA ASN A 72 0.95 -7.23 -4.70
C ASN A 72 0.45 -7.73 -6.06
N ALA A 73 0.99 -8.83 -6.57
CA ALA A 73 0.54 -9.48 -7.81
C ALA A 73 -0.85 -10.10 -7.65
N THR A 74 -1.19 -10.63 -6.48
CA THR A 74 -2.55 -11.09 -6.18
C THR A 74 -3.54 -9.91 -6.09
N GLN A 75 -3.12 -8.75 -5.57
CA GLN A 75 -3.96 -7.54 -5.56
C GLN A 75 -4.10 -6.90 -6.96
N LYS A 76 -3.04 -6.90 -7.78
CA LYS A 76 -3.12 -6.51 -9.22
C LYS A 76 -3.79 -7.57 -10.09
N GLY A 77 -4.01 -8.76 -9.56
CA GLY A 77 -4.66 -9.91 -10.18
C GLY A 77 -6.15 -10.03 -9.85
N PHE A 78 -6.84 -8.92 -9.55
CA PHE A 78 -8.31 -8.92 -9.62
C PHE A 78 -8.71 -8.93 -11.11
N ASN A 79 -8.65 -10.12 -11.71
CA ASN A 79 -9.32 -10.41 -12.97
C ASN A 79 -10.69 -10.97 -12.60
N PRO A 80 -11.75 -10.13 -12.53
CA PRO A 80 -13.09 -10.63 -12.27
C PRO A 80 -13.42 -11.66 -13.35
N LEU A 81 -13.78 -12.87 -12.92
CA LEU A 81 -14.33 -13.88 -13.80
C LEU A 81 -15.48 -13.25 -14.59
N ALA A 82 -15.60 -13.59 -15.88
CA ALA A 82 -16.62 -13.05 -16.78
C ALA A 82 -18.04 -13.28 -16.21
N GLY A 83 -18.51 -12.27 -15.50
CA GLY A 83 -19.82 -12.14 -14.91
C GLY A 83 -19.95 -10.67 -14.60
N ASP A 84 -20.88 -10.01 -15.29
CA ASP A 84 -21.18 -8.58 -15.18
C ASP A 84 -20.90 -8.04 -13.77
N MET A 85 -19.80 -7.30 -13.62
CA MET A 85 -19.67 -6.38 -12.50
C MET A 85 -20.65 -5.24 -12.79
N SER A 86 -21.90 -5.47 -12.40
CA SER A 86 -22.74 -4.35 -12.03
C SER A 86 -21.95 -3.60 -10.96
N ASP A 87 -21.50 -2.41 -11.31
CA ASP A 87 -20.87 -1.44 -10.43
C ASP A 87 -21.54 -1.55 -9.06
N ILE A 88 -20.86 -2.15 -8.08
CA ILE A 88 -21.36 -2.10 -6.72
C ILE A 88 -21.06 -0.68 -6.28
N SER A 89 -21.94 0.23 -6.68
CA SER A 89 -22.02 1.58 -6.16
C SER A 89 -22.26 1.38 -4.67
N ALA A 90 -21.16 1.30 -3.91
CA ALA A 90 -21.22 1.46 -2.47
C ALA A 90 -21.88 2.81 -2.29
N HIS A 91 -23.14 2.81 -1.84
CA HIS A 91 -23.86 4.06 -1.64
C HIS A 91 -23.16 4.73 -0.47
N GLU A 92 -22.25 5.64 -0.79
CA GLU A 92 -21.56 6.49 0.16
C GLU A 92 -22.52 7.60 0.57
N PHE A 93 -22.60 7.83 1.87
CA PHE A 93 -23.43 8.89 2.44
C PHE A 93 -22.51 9.86 3.17
N LYS A 94 -22.64 11.15 2.85
CA LYS A 94 -21.89 12.23 3.48
C LYS A 94 -22.80 13.11 4.33
N CYS A 95 -22.27 13.63 5.43
CA CYS A 95 -22.96 14.65 6.20
C CYS A 95 -22.81 16.03 5.51
N PRO A 96 -23.88 16.82 5.36
CA PRO A 96 -23.78 18.18 4.79
C PRO A 96 -23.11 19.19 5.73
N GLN A 97 -23.04 18.89 7.03
CA GLN A 97 -22.49 19.79 8.05
C GLN A 97 -21.04 19.44 8.44
N CYS A 98 -20.52 18.26 8.07
CA CYS A 98 -19.15 17.87 8.36
C CYS A 98 -18.62 16.82 7.38
N ASP A 99 -17.30 16.63 7.33
CA ASP A 99 -16.65 15.63 6.50
C ASP A 99 -16.76 14.18 7.02
N TYR A 100 -17.84 13.86 7.74
CA TYR A 100 -18.14 12.50 8.11
C TYR A 100 -18.75 11.75 6.92
N THR A 101 -18.05 10.70 6.47
CA THR A 101 -18.50 9.81 5.40
C THR A 101 -18.80 8.43 5.97
N TRP A 102 -19.92 7.85 5.56
CA TRP A 102 -20.35 6.51 5.94
C TRP A 102 -20.75 5.71 4.70
N SER A 103 -20.16 4.54 4.53
CA SER A 103 -20.44 3.65 3.40
C SER A 103 -21.37 2.52 3.85
N ARG A 104 -22.43 2.26 3.07
CA ARG A 104 -23.38 1.19 3.38
C ARG A 104 -22.87 -0.17 2.92
N ASP A 105 -22.57 -1.04 3.87
CA ASP A 105 -22.03 -2.39 3.64
C ASP A 105 -23.09 -3.41 3.15
N ARG A 106 -24.37 -3.21 3.45
CA ARG A 106 -25.47 -4.12 3.09
C ARG A 106 -26.74 -3.37 2.67
N ILE A 107 -27.39 -3.84 1.61
CA ILE A 107 -28.71 -3.36 1.18
C ILE A 107 -29.75 -3.69 2.26
N GLY A 108 -30.45 -2.65 2.77
CA GLY A 108 -31.46 -2.77 3.83
C GLY A 108 -31.02 -2.29 5.22
N ARG A 109 -29.74 -1.94 5.43
CA ARG A 109 -29.31 -1.25 6.66
C ARG A 109 -29.82 0.20 6.64
N PRO A 110 -30.56 0.65 7.67
CA PRO A 110 -30.99 2.05 7.74
C PRO A 110 -29.76 2.94 7.88
N THR A 111 -29.72 4.02 7.09
CA THR A 111 -28.63 5.00 7.14
C THR A 111 -28.59 5.65 8.53
N PRO A 112 -27.48 5.53 9.28
CA PRO A 112 -27.36 6.17 10.58
C PRO A 112 -27.29 7.69 10.43
N GLN A 113 -27.66 8.41 11.50
CA GLN A 113 -27.42 9.85 11.59
C GLN A 113 -25.94 10.13 11.85
N CYS A 114 -25.48 11.31 11.47
CA CYS A 114 -24.13 11.77 11.80
C CYS A 114 -23.96 11.80 13.34
N PRO A 115 -22.90 11.17 13.92
CA PRO A 115 -22.71 11.14 15.37
C PRO A 115 -22.38 12.52 15.98
N ILE A 116 -22.04 13.51 15.14
CA ILE A 116 -21.64 14.86 15.58
C ILE A 116 -22.85 15.81 15.58
N HIS A 117 -23.61 15.84 14.48
CA HIS A 117 -24.69 16.79 14.27
C HIS A 117 -26.09 16.18 14.38
N ASN A 118 -26.17 14.85 14.53
CA ASN A 118 -27.41 14.09 14.56
C ASN A 118 -28.36 14.36 13.38
N VAL A 119 -27.79 14.72 12.22
CA VAL A 119 -28.50 14.95 10.95
C VAL A 119 -28.47 13.68 10.09
N PRO A 120 -29.48 13.45 9.23
CA PRO A 120 -29.43 12.37 8.25
C PRO A 120 -28.27 12.56 7.28
N LEU A 121 -27.57 11.47 6.95
CA LEU A 121 -26.53 11.48 5.92
C LEU A 121 -27.16 11.43 4.54
N GLU A 122 -26.64 12.23 3.61
CA GLU A 122 -27.15 12.35 2.23
C GLU A 122 -26.28 11.53 1.28
N PRO A 123 -26.86 10.81 0.30
CA PRO A 123 -26.09 10.04 -0.68
C PRO A 123 -25.25 10.98 -1.57
N VAL A 124 -24.03 10.55 -1.90
CA VAL A 124 -23.12 11.27 -2.81
C VAL A 124 -23.25 10.74 -4.23
#